data_AF-A0A4Q3YQH9-F1
#
_entry.id   AF-A0A4Q3YQH9-F1
#
_cell.length_a   1.000
_cell.length_b   1.000
_cell.length_c   1.000
_cell.angle_alpha   90.00
_cell.angle_beta   90.00
_cell.angle_gamma   90.00
#
_symmetry.space_group_name_H-M   'P 1'
#
loop_
_entity.id
_entity.type
_entity.pdbx_description
1 polymer ?
#
loop_
_entity_poly.entity_id
_entity_poly.type
_entity_poly.pdbx_seq_one_letter_code
_entity_poly.pdbx_strand_id
1 'polypeptide(L)'
;MSDDRQHEQGESFEPDTLDEDAGDPAAAFDALRGRLENLASDLTREMTTIRKGVEHALDHLDQRGTPIDYSGELRRMSQDVAGIGKRLAGIEQSPMLRQGPEHYARVLERGGEGLVRTAAQQFQNESRDFQRAARELAEHTRGALTRKSQAVRVWVAAGCGVVVGALVLLALPRFLPFAGDSHVAALVMGQNRIDAGHALIYSADPGAAKAVSRGGWIYETNRKAIDDCIAEMFKSGKEQRCAVVLPVTEKGRQDPS
;
A
#
# COMPACT_ATOMS: atom_id res chain seq x y z
N MET A 1 -69.99 10.55 -9.84
CA MET A 1 -69.20 10.45 -11.06
C MET A 1 -68.54 9.09 -10.99
N SER A 2 -69.05 8.17 -11.79
CA SER A 2 -68.92 6.72 -11.58
C SER A 2 -67.68 6.14 -12.25
N ASP A 3 -67.08 5.18 -11.54
CA ASP A 3 -66.54 3.88 -11.99
C ASP A 3 -66.14 3.70 -13.46
N ASP A 4 -64.84 3.42 -13.68
CA ASP A 4 -64.39 2.54 -14.75
C ASP A 4 -62.92 2.14 -14.51
N ARG A 5 -62.70 0.82 -14.37
CA ARG A 5 -61.77 -0.01 -15.16
C ARG A 5 -60.29 0.46 -15.22
N GLN A 6 -59.24 -0.35 -15.05
CA GLN A 6 -59.06 -1.79 -15.29
C GLN A 6 -57.54 -2.10 -15.21
N HIS A 7 -57.24 -3.37 -14.96
CA HIS A 7 -56.05 -4.15 -15.36
C HIS A 7 -54.68 -3.73 -14.77
N GLU A 8 -54.05 -4.53 -13.89
CA GLU A 8 -53.53 -5.90 -14.08
C GLU A 8 -52.46 -6.05 -15.16
N GLN A 9 -51.37 -6.73 -14.78
CA GLN A 9 -50.44 -7.50 -15.61
C GLN A 9 -49.56 -6.64 -16.54
N GLY A 10 -48.24 -6.69 -16.49
CA GLY A 10 -47.35 -7.78 -16.13
C GLY A 10 -46.38 -7.91 -17.30
N GLU A 11 -45.15 -7.43 -17.16
CA GLU A 11 -44.03 -7.57 -18.11
C GLU A 11 -42.84 -6.93 -17.38
N SER A 12 -41.63 -7.42 -17.41
CA SER A 12 -41.00 -8.66 -17.80
C SER A 12 -39.68 -8.57 -17.04
N PHE A 13 -39.30 -9.60 -16.27
CA PHE A 13 -37.91 -9.71 -15.83
C PHE A 13 -37.16 -10.17 -17.08
N GLU A 14 -36.88 -9.23 -17.98
CA GLU A 14 -35.87 -9.44 -18.99
C GLU A 14 -34.55 -9.51 -18.22
N PRO A 15 -33.88 -10.68 -18.15
CA PRO A 15 -32.45 -10.62 -17.97
C PRO A 15 -31.98 -9.87 -19.20
N ASP A 16 -31.47 -8.65 -19.01
CA ASP A 16 -30.62 -8.04 -20.03
C ASP A 16 -29.59 -9.11 -20.33
N THR A 17 -29.80 -9.74 -21.47
CA THR A 17 -28.91 -10.75 -21.97
C THR A 17 -27.56 -10.08 -21.92
N LEU A 18 -26.64 -10.71 -21.19
CA LEU A 18 -25.24 -10.52 -21.44
C LEU A 18 -25.12 -10.80 -22.94
N ASP A 19 -25.23 -9.75 -23.74
CA ASP A 19 -24.88 -9.81 -25.13
C ASP A 19 -23.45 -10.31 -25.07
N GLU A 20 -23.34 -11.57 -25.49
CA GLU A 20 -22.16 -12.16 -26.04
C GLU A 20 -21.73 -11.27 -27.21
N ASP A 21 -21.24 -10.07 -26.91
CA ASP A 21 -20.28 -9.41 -27.76
C ASP A 21 -18.98 -10.16 -27.50
N ALA A 22 -18.92 -11.36 -28.07
CA ALA A 22 -17.69 -11.93 -28.59
C ALA A 22 -17.16 -10.88 -29.57
N GLY A 23 -16.50 -9.87 -28.98
CA GLY A 23 -16.29 -8.57 -29.59
C GLY A 23 -15.77 -8.76 -30.99
N ASP A 24 -16.51 -8.19 -31.94
CA ASP A 24 -16.16 -8.22 -33.35
C ASP A 24 -14.65 -7.96 -33.47
N PRO A 25 -13.85 -8.91 -34.00
CA PRO A 25 -12.42 -8.70 -34.14
C PRO A 25 -12.14 -7.41 -34.94
N ALA A 26 -13.02 -7.02 -35.86
CA ALA A 26 -12.90 -5.75 -36.56
C ALA A 26 -13.04 -4.54 -35.62
N ALA A 27 -13.96 -4.57 -34.66
CA ALA A 27 -14.09 -3.52 -33.63
C ALA A 27 -12.84 -3.44 -32.72
N ALA A 28 -12.25 -4.58 -32.35
CA ALA A 28 -11.00 -4.62 -31.59
C ALA A 28 -9.80 -4.09 -32.42
N PHE A 29 -9.74 -4.41 -33.71
CA PHE A 29 -8.73 -3.88 -34.64
C PHE A 29 -8.89 -2.37 -34.86
N ASP A 30 -10.12 -1.85 -34.97
CA ASP A 30 -10.37 -0.41 -35.08
C ASP A 30 -10.01 0.33 -33.79
N ALA A 31 -10.29 -0.26 -32.62
CA ALA A 31 -9.85 0.29 -31.34
C ALA A 31 -8.32 0.32 -31.22
N LEU A 32 -7.63 -0.72 -31.70
CA LEU A 32 -6.17 -0.76 -31.75
C LEU A 32 -5.60 0.29 -32.72
N ARG A 33 -6.19 0.42 -33.91
CA ARG A 33 -5.82 1.42 -34.91
C ARG A 33 -5.94 2.83 -34.33
N GLY A 34 -7.06 3.14 -33.66
CA GLY A 34 -7.25 4.43 -33.00
C GLY A 34 -6.18 4.72 -31.93
N ARG A 35 -5.77 3.70 -31.15
CA ARG A 35 -4.66 3.86 -30.20
C ARG A 35 -3.32 4.12 -30.88
N LEU A 36 -3.03 3.44 -31.99
CA LEU A 36 -1.81 3.66 -32.76
C LEU A 36 -1.76 5.05 -33.39
N GLU A 37 -2.88 5.54 -33.94
CA GLU A 37 -2.99 6.90 -34.49
C GLU A 37 -2.75 7.96 -33.41
N ASN A 38 -3.32 7.77 -32.20
CA ASN A 38 -3.07 8.63 -31.06
C ASN A 38 -1.60 8.62 -30.63
N LEU A 39 -0.98 7.44 -30.55
CA LEU A 39 0.43 7.29 -30.18
C LEU A 39 1.35 7.94 -31.22
N ALA A 40 1.05 7.79 -32.51
CA ALA A 40 1.81 8.42 -33.59
C ALA A 40 1.70 9.95 -33.55
N SER A 41 0.51 10.47 -33.25
CA SER A 41 0.30 11.91 -33.05
C SER A 41 1.08 12.44 -31.85
N ASP A 42 1.06 11.71 -30.73
CA ASP A 42 1.77 12.11 -29.51
C ASP A 42 3.29 12.07 -29.70
N LEU A 43 3.81 11.01 -30.32
CA LEU A 43 5.22 10.90 -30.68
C LEU A 43 5.66 12.05 -31.62
N THR A 44 4.81 12.43 -32.57
CA THR A 44 5.10 13.58 -33.46
C THR A 44 5.18 14.87 -32.66
N ARG A 45 4.29 15.06 -31.68
CA ARG A 45 4.31 16.21 -30.78
C ARG A 45 5.54 16.22 -29.88
N GLU A 46 5.93 15.09 -29.32
CA GLU A 46 7.17 14.96 -28.54
C GLU A 46 8.40 15.24 -29.39
N MET A 47 8.50 14.67 -30.60
CA MET A 47 9.58 14.93 -31.55
C MET A 47 9.68 16.42 -31.90
N THR A 48 8.55 17.11 -32.11
CA THR A 48 8.56 18.56 -32.34
C THR A 48 9.02 19.35 -31.10
N THR A 49 8.72 18.85 -29.90
CA THR A 49 9.16 19.45 -28.63
C THR A 49 10.66 19.26 -28.43
N ILE A 50 11.19 18.06 -28.70
CA ILE A 50 12.63 17.77 -28.68
C ILE A 50 13.33 18.66 -29.70
N ARG A 51 12.83 18.76 -30.94
CA ARG A 51 13.39 19.64 -31.97
C ARG A 51 13.46 21.08 -31.50
N LYS A 52 12.38 21.64 -30.95
CA LYS A 52 12.37 23.00 -30.40
C LYS A 52 13.33 23.17 -29.21
N GLY A 53 13.44 22.16 -28.34
CA GLY A 53 14.38 22.16 -27.23
C GLY A 53 15.83 22.14 -27.69
N VAL A 54 16.13 21.38 -28.75
CA VAL A 54 17.46 21.37 -29.41
C VAL A 54 17.74 22.69 -30.10
N GLU A 55 16.79 23.24 -30.86
CA GLU A 55 16.90 24.57 -31.48
C GLU A 55 17.18 25.65 -30.42
N HIS A 56 16.46 25.61 -29.29
CA HIS A 56 16.68 26.55 -28.18
C HIS A 56 18.04 26.37 -27.49
N ALA A 57 18.49 25.12 -27.33
CA ALA A 57 19.82 24.84 -26.77
C ALA A 57 20.94 25.29 -27.70
N LEU A 58 20.75 25.15 -29.02
CA LEU A 58 21.68 25.64 -30.05
C LEU A 58 21.70 27.17 -30.10
N ASP A 59 20.54 27.84 -30.07
CA ASP A 59 20.47 29.31 -29.95
C ASP A 59 21.19 29.82 -28.70
N HIS A 60 21.06 29.11 -27.58
CA HIS A 60 21.78 29.44 -26.34
C HIS A 60 23.30 29.22 -26.48
N LEU A 61 23.72 28.19 -27.20
CA LEU A 61 25.14 27.94 -27.51
C LEU A 61 25.72 29.02 -28.41
N ASP A 62 24.99 29.45 -29.43
CA ASP A 62 25.38 30.54 -30.34
C ASP A 62 25.50 31.89 -29.59
N GLN A 63 24.61 32.16 -28.63
CA GLN A 63 24.70 33.35 -27.76
C GLN A 63 25.92 33.32 -26.81
N ARG A 64 26.48 32.14 -26.49
CA ARG A 64 27.65 31.99 -25.61
C ARG A 64 29.01 32.07 -26.30
N GLY A 65 29.04 32.40 -27.59
CA GLY A 65 30.18 33.01 -28.29
C GLY A 65 31.60 32.58 -27.89
N THR A 66 32.04 31.41 -28.38
CA THR A 66 33.42 31.24 -28.86
C THR A 66 33.36 30.54 -30.23
N PRO A 67 33.92 31.11 -31.30
CA PRO A 67 33.86 30.50 -32.62
C PRO A 67 34.81 29.30 -32.67
N ILE A 68 34.25 28.09 -32.55
CA ILE A 68 34.97 26.86 -32.85
C ILE A 68 34.92 26.69 -34.37
N ASP A 69 36.09 26.68 -35.02
CA ASP A 69 36.21 26.55 -36.46
C ASP A 69 36.01 25.09 -36.91
N TYR A 70 34.78 24.76 -37.32
CA TYR A 70 34.41 23.47 -37.90
C TYR A 70 34.71 23.35 -39.40
N SER A 71 35.35 24.35 -40.04
CA SER A 71 35.58 24.38 -41.49
C SER A 71 36.44 23.21 -41.99
N GLY A 72 37.33 22.70 -41.15
CA GLY A 72 38.14 21.52 -41.45
C GLY A 72 37.32 20.22 -41.51
N GLU A 73 36.33 20.08 -40.63
CA GLU A 73 35.51 18.88 -40.53
C GLU A 73 34.41 18.84 -41.60
N LEU A 74 33.79 19.99 -41.89
CA LEU A 74 32.82 20.14 -42.99
C LEU A 74 33.45 19.86 -44.38
N ARG A 75 34.73 20.23 -44.55
CA ARG A 75 35.47 19.96 -45.79
C ARG A 75 35.76 18.46 -45.98
N ARG A 76 35.98 17.71 -44.90
CA ARG A 76 36.14 16.25 -44.97
C ARG A 76 34.82 15.56 -45.31
N MET A 77 33.74 15.96 -44.63
CA MET A 77 32.42 15.36 -44.84
C MET A 77 31.90 15.57 -46.28
N SER A 78 32.13 16.76 -46.86
CA SER A 78 31.77 17.03 -48.27
C SER A 78 32.61 16.23 -49.27
N GLN A 79 33.88 15.94 -48.97
CA GLN A 79 34.71 15.06 -49.78
C GLN A 79 34.24 13.60 -49.73
N ASP A 80 33.79 13.14 -48.56
CA ASP A 80 33.26 11.78 -48.40
C ASP A 80 31.95 11.60 -49.17
N VAL A 81 31.04 12.58 -49.11
CA VAL A 81 29.78 12.56 -49.88
C VAL A 81 30.06 12.59 -51.39
N ALA A 82 31.03 13.39 -51.85
CA ALA A 82 31.44 13.38 -53.25
C ALA A 82 32.07 12.03 -53.67
N GLY A 83 32.79 11.36 -52.77
CA GLY A 83 33.32 10.01 -52.96
C GLY A 83 32.22 8.96 -53.10
N ILE A 84 31.15 9.08 -52.30
CA ILE A 84 29.97 8.20 -52.37
C ILE A 84 29.22 8.41 -53.69
N GLY A 85 29.02 9.66 -54.11
CA GLY A 85 28.36 9.97 -55.40
C GLY A 85 29.08 9.37 -56.61
N LYS A 86 30.41 9.39 -56.63
CA LYS A 86 31.21 8.76 -57.69
C LYS A 86 31.11 7.23 -57.69
N ARG A 87 31.02 6.61 -56.49
CA ARG A 87 30.82 5.16 -56.36
C ARG A 87 29.42 4.74 -56.81
N LEU A 88 28.41 5.55 -56.52
CA LEU A 88 27.03 5.30 -56.93
C LEU A 88 26.86 5.38 -58.46
N ALA A 89 27.48 6.36 -59.12
CA ALA A 89 27.50 6.46 -60.57
C ALA A 89 28.19 5.25 -61.26
N GLY A 90 29.19 4.65 -60.59
CA GLY A 90 29.83 3.41 -61.04
C GLY A 90 28.94 2.17 -60.87
N ILE A 91 28.03 2.16 -59.89
CA ILE A 91 27.07 1.07 -59.65
C ILE A 91 25.91 1.16 -60.64
N GLU A 92 25.49 2.37 -61.02
CA GLU A 92 24.44 2.61 -62.02
C GLU A 92 24.82 2.09 -63.43
N GLN A 93 26.12 2.07 -63.75
CA GLN A 93 26.66 1.49 -64.99
C GLN A 93 26.85 -0.03 -64.94
N SER A 94 26.58 -0.67 -63.80
CA SER A 94 26.74 -2.13 -63.66
C SER A 94 25.59 -2.89 -64.34
N PRO A 95 25.89 -3.97 -65.08
CA PRO A 95 24.88 -4.76 -65.80
C PRO A 95 23.86 -5.48 -64.89
N MET A 96 24.01 -5.39 -63.55
CA MET A 96 23.07 -5.95 -62.59
C MET A 96 21.67 -5.31 -62.64
N LEU A 97 21.56 -4.04 -63.02
CA LEU A 97 20.25 -3.36 -63.09
C LEU A 97 19.48 -3.64 -64.39
N ARG A 98 20.12 -4.26 -65.40
CA ARG A 98 19.51 -4.54 -66.73
C ARG A 98 18.83 -5.90 -66.81
N GLN A 99 19.11 -6.82 -65.90
CA GLN A 99 18.46 -8.12 -65.82
C GLN A 99 17.36 -8.03 -64.76
N GLY A 100 16.12 -7.87 -65.24
CA GLY A 100 14.97 -7.44 -64.46
C GLY A 100 14.61 -8.26 -63.21
N PRO A 101 13.65 -7.74 -62.43
CA PRO A 101 13.23 -8.24 -61.10
C PRO A 101 12.93 -9.74 -61.00
N GLU A 102 12.67 -10.41 -62.13
CA GLU A 102 12.44 -11.85 -62.24
C GLU A 102 13.69 -12.71 -61.95
N HIS A 103 14.90 -12.20 -62.23
CA HIS A 103 16.14 -12.89 -61.89
C HIS A 103 16.41 -12.82 -60.38
N TYR A 104 16.15 -11.64 -59.79
CA TYR A 104 16.21 -11.46 -58.34
C TYR A 104 15.16 -12.30 -57.64
N ALA A 105 13.92 -12.39 -58.15
CA ALA A 105 12.90 -13.27 -57.56
C ALA A 105 13.35 -14.73 -57.47
N ARG A 106 13.95 -15.31 -58.52
CA ARG A 106 14.42 -16.71 -58.50
C ARG A 106 15.66 -16.94 -57.63
N VAL A 107 16.54 -15.95 -57.52
CA VAL A 107 17.71 -16.02 -56.63
C VAL A 107 17.29 -15.76 -55.17
N LEU A 108 16.28 -14.92 -54.94
CA LEU A 108 15.69 -14.64 -53.63
C LEU A 108 14.81 -15.79 -53.15
N GLU A 109 14.12 -16.52 -54.04
CA GLU A 109 13.40 -17.76 -53.67
C GLU A 109 14.38 -18.85 -53.26
N ARG A 110 15.41 -19.13 -54.08
CA ARG A 110 16.41 -20.17 -53.77
C ARG A 110 17.37 -19.80 -52.63
N GLY A 111 17.77 -18.54 -52.54
CA GLY A 111 18.61 -18.03 -51.45
C GLY A 111 17.80 -17.77 -50.17
N GLY A 112 16.55 -17.33 -50.32
CA GLY A 112 15.62 -17.05 -49.24
C GLY A 112 15.14 -18.31 -48.55
N GLU A 113 14.91 -19.42 -49.26
CA GLU A 113 14.56 -20.68 -48.59
C GLU A 113 15.71 -21.17 -47.68
N GLY A 114 16.96 -21.03 -48.11
CA GLY A 114 18.14 -21.33 -47.29
C GLY A 114 18.29 -20.38 -46.10
N LEU A 115 18.18 -19.06 -46.34
CA LEU A 115 18.28 -18.03 -45.30
C LEU A 115 17.12 -18.08 -44.30
N VAL A 116 15.90 -18.35 -44.74
CA VAL A 116 14.72 -18.51 -43.87
C VAL A 116 14.84 -19.79 -43.06
N ARG A 117 15.37 -20.88 -43.62
CA ARG A 117 15.59 -22.13 -42.86
C ARG A 117 16.71 -21.96 -41.84
N THR A 118 17.80 -21.28 -42.19
CA THR A 118 18.89 -20.96 -41.26
C THR A 118 18.45 -19.95 -40.20
N ALA A 119 17.71 -18.90 -40.58
CA ALA A 119 17.16 -17.92 -39.66
C ALA A 119 16.10 -18.55 -38.75
N ALA A 120 15.25 -19.44 -39.26
CA ALA A 120 14.28 -20.18 -38.45
C ALA A 120 14.97 -21.19 -37.50
N GLN A 121 16.05 -21.85 -37.94
CA GLN A 121 16.85 -22.71 -37.06
C GLN A 121 17.60 -21.89 -36.00
N GLN A 122 18.14 -20.73 -36.36
CA GLN A 122 18.80 -19.81 -35.44
C GLN A 122 17.81 -19.20 -34.45
N PHE A 123 16.63 -18.78 -34.91
CA PHE A 123 15.52 -18.35 -34.05
C PHE A 123 15.03 -19.47 -33.15
N GLN A 124 14.94 -20.72 -33.61
CA GLN A 124 14.55 -21.86 -32.77
C GLN A 124 15.59 -22.16 -31.70
N ASN A 125 16.88 -22.10 -32.03
CA ASN A 125 17.96 -22.29 -31.07
C ASN A 125 18.04 -21.14 -30.07
N GLU A 126 17.91 -19.90 -30.53
CA GLU A 126 17.90 -18.71 -29.70
C GLU A 126 16.63 -18.62 -28.84
N SER A 127 15.46 -19.03 -29.36
CA SER A 127 14.23 -19.16 -28.57
C SER A 127 14.34 -20.25 -27.49
N ARG A 128 15.06 -21.35 -27.76
CA ARG A 128 15.34 -22.37 -26.75
C ARG A 128 16.26 -21.83 -25.66
N ASP A 129 17.25 -21.01 -26.00
CA ASP A 129 18.10 -20.34 -25.03
C ASP A 129 17.38 -19.22 -24.27
N PHE A 130 16.49 -18.46 -24.91
CA PHE A 130 15.58 -17.54 -24.24
C PHE A 130 14.60 -18.26 -23.33
N GLN A 131 14.09 -19.43 -23.71
CA GLN A 131 13.22 -20.25 -22.84
C GLN A 131 13.99 -20.92 -21.69
N ARG A 132 15.29 -21.17 -21.85
CA ARG A 132 16.17 -21.62 -20.76
C ARG A 132 16.49 -20.47 -19.82
N ALA A 133 16.93 -19.33 -20.36
CA ALA A 133 17.18 -18.11 -19.61
C ALA A 133 15.92 -17.62 -18.91
N ALA A 134 14.75 -17.65 -19.56
CA ALA A 134 13.48 -17.29 -18.94
C ALA A 134 13.04 -18.30 -17.86
N ARG A 135 13.36 -19.59 -18.00
CA ARG A 135 13.11 -20.58 -16.95
C ARG A 135 14.04 -20.40 -15.76
N GLU A 136 15.31 -20.15 -16.00
CA GLU A 136 16.33 -19.88 -14.98
C GLU A 136 16.04 -18.55 -14.26
N LEU A 137 15.66 -17.51 -15.01
CA LEU A 137 15.23 -16.22 -14.47
C LEU A 137 13.89 -16.36 -13.75
N ALA A 138 12.95 -17.19 -14.22
CA ALA A 138 11.69 -17.47 -13.54
C ALA A 138 11.89 -18.31 -12.27
N GLU A 139 12.86 -19.21 -12.21
CA GLU A 139 13.25 -19.89 -10.97
C GLU A 139 13.90 -18.90 -9.99
N HIS A 140 14.80 -18.04 -10.46
CA HIS A 140 15.43 -16.99 -9.64
C HIS A 140 14.44 -15.91 -9.16
N THR A 141 13.48 -15.50 -10.01
CA THR A 141 12.47 -14.48 -9.65
C THR A 141 11.29 -15.05 -8.87
N ARG A 142 10.92 -16.33 -9.04
CA ARG A 142 9.98 -17.02 -8.13
C ARG A 142 10.54 -17.06 -6.71
N GLY A 143 11.85 -17.21 -6.53
CA GLY A 143 12.51 -17.09 -5.23
C GLY A 143 12.44 -15.67 -4.62
N ALA A 144 12.49 -14.62 -5.44
CA ALA A 144 12.54 -13.23 -4.97
C ALA A 144 11.16 -12.62 -4.65
N LEU A 145 10.13 -12.93 -5.45
CA LEU A 145 8.77 -12.41 -5.25
C LEU A 145 8.01 -13.14 -4.15
N THR A 146 8.24 -14.43 -3.97
CA THR A 146 7.64 -15.21 -2.87
C THR A 146 8.18 -14.76 -1.51
N ARG A 147 9.48 -14.46 -1.42
CA ARG A 147 10.11 -13.97 -0.17
C ARG A 147 9.57 -12.62 0.27
N LYS A 148 9.43 -11.66 -0.65
CA LYS A 148 8.87 -10.33 -0.32
C LYS A 148 7.37 -10.38 -0.03
N SER A 149 6.59 -11.14 -0.80
CA SER A 149 5.14 -11.25 -0.56
C SER A 149 4.77 -12.08 0.68
N GLN A 150 5.61 -13.06 1.07
CA GLN A 150 5.47 -13.74 2.36
C GLN A 150 5.87 -12.84 3.51
N ALA A 151 7.00 -12.13 3.40
CA ALA A 151 7.43 -11.20 4.44
C ALA A 151 6.39 -10.11 4.67
N VAL A 152 5.84 -9.51 3.60
CA VAL A 152 4.77 -8.51 3.71
C VAL A 152 3.52 -9.10 4.37
N ARG A 153 3.09 -10.31 4.00
CA ARG A 153 1.94 -10.96 4.66
C ARG A 153 2.17 -11.24 6.14
N VAL A 154 3.37 -11.71 6.51
CA VAL A 154 3.74 -11.95 7.91
C VAL A 154 3.82 -10.63 8.69
N TRP A 155 4.39 -9.58 8.10
CA TRP A 155 4.45 -8.25 8.73
C TRP A 155 3.09 -7.59 8.87
N VAL A 156 2.20 -7.74 7.87
CA VAL A 156 0.81 -7.26 7.95
C VAL A 156 0.03 -8.04 9.00
N ALA A 157 0.16 -9.37 9.04
CA ALA A 157 -0.50 -10.19 10.07
C ALA A 157 0.02 -9.84 11.47
N ALA A 158 1.34 -9.64 11.63
CA ALA A 158 1.93 -9.19 12.88
C ALA A 158 1.44 -7.79 13.28
N GLY A 159 1.41 -6.85 12.34
CA GLY A 159 0.89 -5.50 12.57
C GLY A 159 -0.59 -5.49 12.97
N CYS A 160 -1.44 -6.22 12.24
CA CYS A 160 -2.85 -6.40 12.60
C CYS A 160 -3.01 -7.05 13.97
N GLY A 161 -2.20 -8.06 14.30
CA GLY A 161 -2.21 -8.71 15.61
C GLY A 161 -1.89 -7.75 16.75
N VAL A 162 -0.90 -6.86 16.57
CA VAL A 162 -0.56 -5.83 17.57
C VAL A 162 -1.71 -4.83 17.74
N VAL A 163 -2.30 -4.35 16.64
CA VAL A 163 -3.41 -3.39 16.69
C VAL A 163 -4.63 -4.00 17.37
N VAL A 164 -5.01 -5.22 16.99
CA VAL A 164 -6.13 -5.94 17.61
C VAL A 164 -5.83 -6.24 19.08
N GLY A 165 -4.62 -6.68 19.42
CA GLY A 165 -4.21 -6.94 20.79
C GLY A 165 -4.26 -5.68 21.67
N ALA A 166 -3.81 -4.54 21.16
CA ALA A 166 -3.89 -3.26 21.84
C ALA A 166 -5.34 -2.80 22.04
N LEU A 167 -6.20 -2.97 21.02
CA LEU A 167 -7.62 -2.66 21.11
C LEU A 167 -8.32 -3.54 22.15
N VAL A 168 -8.01 -4.84 22.19
CA VAL A 168 -8.53 -5.75 23.21
C VAL A 168 -8.06 -5.30 24.59
N LEU A 169 -6.76 -5.02 24.80
CA LEU A 169 -6.25 -4.57 26.10
C LEU A 169 -6.89 -3.26 26.58
N LEU A 170 -7.21 -2.33 25.68
CA LEU A 170 -7.88 -1.07 26.03
C LEU A 170 -9.38 -1.23 26.26
N ALA A 171 -10.03 -2.13 25.52
CA ALA A 171 -11.48 -2.35 25.63
C ALA A 171 -11.84 -3.30 26.78
N LEU A 172 -11.00 -4.30 27.07
CA LEU A 172 -11.28 -5.36 28.05
C LEU A 172 -11.63 -4.83 29.45
N PRO A 173 -10.94 -3.83 30.02
CA PRO A 173 -11.27 -3.26 31.34
C PRO A 173 -12.63 -2.56 31.38
N ARG A 174 -13.21 -2.22 30.22
CA ARG A 174 -14.49 -1.50 30.12
C ARG A 174 -15.69 -2.46 30.01
N PHE A 175 -15.44 -3.71 29.63
CA PHE A 175 -16.48 -4.74 29.46
C PHE A 175 -16.46 -5.80 30.56
N LEU A 176 -15.44 -5.81 31.42
CA LEU A 176 -15.41 -6.67 32.60
C LEU A 176 -16.31 -6.08 33.71
N PRO A 177 -17.14 -6.90 34.37
CA PRO A 177 -17.84 -6.48 35.56
C PRO A 177 -16.82 -6.21 36.68
N PHE A 178 -16.98 -5.10 37.41
CA PHE A 178 -16.11 -4.58 38.49
C PHE A 178 -15.53 -5.63 39.47
N ALA A 179 -16.20 -6.78 39.63
CA ALA A 179 -15.74 -7.89 40.46
C ALA A 179 -14.50 -8.62 39.91
N GLY A 180 -14.29 -8.65 38.59
CA GLY A 180 -13.07 -9.15 37.95
C GLY A 180 -11.94 -8.11 37.94
N ASP A 181 -12.29 -6.84 37.77
CA ASP A 181 -11.32 -5.74 37.66
C ASP A 181 -10.56 -5.49 38.95
N SER A 182 -11.19 -5.66 40.12
CA SER A 182 -10.51 -5.48 41.40
C SER A 182 -9.51 -6.60 41.71
N HIS A 183 -9.72 -7.81 41.18
CA HIS A 183 -8.71 -8.89 41.23
C HIS A 183 -7.54 -8.61 40.28
N VAL A 184 -7.84 -8.19 39.05
CA VAL A 184 -6.82 -7.88 38.05
C VAL A 184 -6.02 -6.65 38.47
N ALA A 185 -6.65 -5.61 38.98
CA ALA A 185 -5.99 -4.42 39.51
C ALA A 185 -5.07 -4.78 40.69
N ALA A 186 -5.54 -5.58 41.64
CA ALA A 186 -4.74 -6.06 42.76
C ALA A 186 -3.53 -6.90 42.29
N LEU A 187 -3.73 -7.79 41.31
CA LEU A 187 -2.67 -8.59 40.70
C LEU A 187 -1.63 -7.72 39.97
N VAL A 188 -2.07 -6.74 39.16
CA VAL A 188 -1.21 -5.79 38.45
C VAL A 188 -0.42 -4.92 39.44
N MET A 189 -1.05 -4.52 40.54
CA MET A 189 -0.39 -3.76 41.61
C MET A 189 0.46 -4.63 42.56
N GLY A 190 0.41 -5.96 42.43
CA GLY A 190 1.14 -6.89 43.30
C GLY A 190 0.71 -6.83 44.78
N GLN A 191 -0.53 -6.39 45.05
CA GLN A 191 -1.06 -6.15 46.40
C GLN A 191 -2.37 -6.92 46.60
N ASN A 192 -2.80 -7.09 47.86
CA ASN A 192 -4.18 -7.55 48.09
C ASN A 192 -5.16 -6.43 47.73
N ARG A 193 -6.45 -6.75 47.57
CA ARG A 193 -7.44 -5.79 47.06
C ARG A 193 -7.64 -4.56 47.96
N ILE A 194 -7.47 -4.73 49.27
CA ILE A 194 -7.64 -3.66 50.25
C ILE A 194 -6.44 -2.72 50.20
N ASP A 195 -5.22 -3.26 50.17
CA ASP A 195 -3.99 -2.49 50.03
C ASP A 195 -3.95 -1.74 48.69
N ALA A 196 -4.33 -2.41 47.59
CA ALA A 196 -4.46 -1.79 46.27
C ALA A 196 -5.47 -0.62 46.28
N GLY A 197 -6.60 -0.79 46.98
CA GLY A 197 -7.57 0.28 47.18
C GLY A 197 -7.00 1.47 47.96
N HIS A 198 -6.28 1.21 49.05
CA HIS A 198 -5.60 2.25 49.82
C HIS A 198 -4.52 2.97 49.01
N ALA A 199 -3.73 2.24 48.23
CA ALA A 199 -2.69 2.79 47.36
C ALA A 199 -3.29 3.70 46.27
N LEU A 200 -4.43 3.30 45.68
CA LEU A 200 -5.16 4.12 44.72
C LEU A 200 -5.67 5.42 45.34
N ILE A 201 -6.32 5.35 46.50
CA ILE A 201 -6.81 6.55 47.20
C ILE A 201 -5.63 7.46 47.57
N TYR A 202 -4.53 6.89 48.09
CA TYR A 202 -3.33 7.64 48.44
C TYR A 202 -2.69 8.34 47.24
N SER A 203 -2.66 7.67 46.08
CA SER A 203 -2.13 8.24 44.84
C SER A 203 -2.97 9.38 44.29
N ALA A 204 -4.29 9.36 44.51
CA ALA A 204 -5.21 10.40 44.05
C ALA A 204 -5.26 11.59 45.03
N ASP A 205 -5.34 11.32 46.33
CA ASP A 205 -5.33 12.32 47.39
C ASP A 205 -4.81 11.72 48.71
N PRO A 206 -3.60 12.09 49.16
CA PRO A 206 -3.03 11.59 50.42
C PRO A 206 -3.80 12.09 51.65
N GLY A 207 -4.45 13.25 51.58
CA GLY A 207 -5.31 13.78 52.64
C GLY A 207 -6.57 12.94 52.82
N ALA A 208 -7.24 12.61 51.71
CA ALA A 208 -8.37 11.70 51.71
C ALA A 208 -7.99 10.30 52.23
N ALA A 209 -6.83 9.77 51.81
CA ALA A 209 -6.33 8.49 52.31
C ALA A 209 -6.11 8.50 53.83
N LYS A 210 -5.49 9.55 54.37
CA LYS A 210 -5.32 9.72 55.82
C LYS A 210 -6.66 9.82 56.55
N ALA A 211 -7.66 10.47 55.96
CA ALA A 211 -9.00 10.56 56.55
C ALA A 211 -9.70 9.19 56.59
N VAL A 212 -9.63 8.41 55.50
CA VAL A 212 -10.20 7.05 55.44
C VAL A 212 -9.52 6.13 56.46
N SER A 213 -8.19 6.11 56.53
CA SER A 213 -7.46 5.28 57.49
C SER A 213 -7.75 5.69 58.94
N ARG A 214 -7.86 7.00 59.22
CA ARG A 214 -8.23 7.50 60.55
C ARG A 214 -9.65 7.12 60.93
N GLY A 215 -10.61 7.25 60.01
CA GLY A 215 -11.99 6.82 60.22
C GLY A 215 -12.10 5.32 60.47
N GLY A 216 -11.42 4.50 59.67
CA GLY A 216 -11.36 3.05 59.84
C GLY A 216 -10.73 2.65 61.18
N TRP A 217 -9.66 3.33 61.61
CA TRP A 217 -9.04 3.08 62.91
C TRP A 217 -9.95 3.46 64.09
N ILE A 218 -10.66 4.59 64.02
CA ILE A 218 -11.66 4.97 65.04
C ILE A 218 -12.79 3.93 65.08
N TYR A 219 -13.26 3.50 63.91
CA TYR A 219 -14.31 2.49 63.78
C TYR A 219 -13.87 1.16 64.39
N GLU A 220 -12.71 0.62 64.00
CA GLU A 220 -12.26 -0.69 64.49
C GLU A 220 -12.02 -0.67 66.01
N THR A 221 -11.49 0.44 66.54
CA THR A 221 -11.28 0.62 67.99
C THR A 221 -12.61 0.66 68.77
N ASN A 222 -13.69 1.11 68.14
CA ASN A 222 -14.99 1.31 68.76
C ASN A 222 -16.09 0.43 68.15
N ARG A 223 -15.70 -0.63 67.43
CA ARG A 223 -16.56 -1.32 66.47
C ARG A 223 -17.91 -1.71 67.05
N LYS A 224 -17.90 -2.38 68.21
CA LYS A 224 -19.12 -2.78 68.90
C LYS A 224 -20.01 -1.59 69.28
N ALA A 225 -19.44 -0.55 69.89
CA ALA A 225 -20.18 0.62 70.33
C ALA A 225 -20.79 1.40 69.16
N ILE A 226 -20.07 1.50 68.03
CA ILE A 226 -20.57 2.16 66.83
C ILE A 226 -21.63 1.31 66.13
N ASP A 227 -21.42 -0.01 65.97
CA ASP A 227 -22.38 -0.92 65.34
C ASP A 227 -23.71 -0.95 66.11
N ASP A 228 -23.66 -1.04 67.44
CA ASP A 228 -24.86 -1.00 68.29
C ASP A 228 -25.58 0.35 68.17
N CYS A 229 -24.82 1.46 68.10
CA CYS A 229 -25.38 2.80 67.94
C CYS A 229 -26.04 3.00 66.56
N ILE A 230 -25.42 2.48 65.50
CA ILE A 230 -25.98 2.48 64.13
C ILE A 230 -27.25 1.63 64.08
N ALA A 231 -27.24 0.45 64.68
CA ALA A 231 -28.42 -0.41 64.74
C ALA A 231 -29.59 0.28 65.46
N GLU A 232 -29.32 0.96 66.57
CA GLU A 232 -30.34 1.71 67.31
C GLU A 232 -30.81 2.97 66.56
N MET A 233 -29.95 3.61 65.77
CA MET A 233 -30.34 4.70 64.86
C MET A 233 -31.34 4.21 63.81
N PHE A 234 -31.06 3.08 63.15
CA PHE A 234 -31.97 2.50 62.17
C PHE A 234 -33.28 2.01 62.81
N LYS A 235 -33.22 1.51 64.03
CA LYS A 235 -34.39 1.03 64.77
C LYS A 235 -35.30 2.16 65.26
N SER A 236 -34.71 3.26 65.74
CA SER A 236 -35.44 4.41 66.28
C SER A 236 -35.89 5.40 65.19
N GLY A 237 -35.23 5.39 64.02
CA GLY A 237 -35.45 6.34 62.94
C GLY A 237 -35.03 7.78 63.28
N LYS A 238 -34.20 7.95 64.31
CA LYS A 238 -33.76 9.26 64.82
C LYS A 238 -32.24 9.35 64.84
N GLU A 239 -31.72 10.56 64.76
CA GLU A 239 -30.30 10.83 64.94
C GLU A 239 -29.83 10.34 66.32
N GLN A 240 -28.72 9.59 66.34
CA GLN A 240 -28.12 9.07 67.57
C GLN A 240 -26.79 9.78 67.86
N ARG A 241 -26.54 10.05 69.15
CA ARG A 241 -25.23 10.50 69.62
C ARG A 241 -24.44 9.30 70.11
N CYS A 242 -23.38 8.95 69.40
CA CYS A 242 -22.49 7.85 69.77
C CYS A 242 -21.22 8.42 70.44
N ALA A 243 -20.86 7.90 71.61
CA ALA A 243 -19.58 8.20 72.23
C ALA A 243 -18.51 7.28 71.65
N VAL A 244 -17.36 7.84 71.24
CA VAL A 244 -16.21 7.08 70.76
C VAL A 244 -15.03 7.27 71.70
N VAL A 245 -14.27 6.19 71.90
CA VAL A 245 -13.00 6.19 72.62
C VAL A 245 -11.89 6.42 71.61
N LEU A 246 -11.16 7.53 71.78
CA LEU A 246 -9.95 7.82 71.01
C LEU A 246 -8.74 7.46 71.90
N PRO A 247 -8.08 6.32 71.67
CA PRO A 247 -6.89 5.98 72.44
C PRO A 247 -5.75 6.94 72.08
N VAL A 248 -4.93 7.26 73.09
CA VAL A 248 -3.76 8.12 72.91
C VAL A 248 -2.67 7.30 72.23
N THR A 249 -2.47 7.48 70.93
CA THR A 249 -1.42 6.76 70.21
C THR A 249 -0.09 7.51 70.28
N GLU A 250 0.91 6.99 71.00
CA GLU A 250 2.32 7.30 70.71
C GLU A 250 2.74 6.81 69.31
N LYS A 251 1.98 5.90 68.70
CA LYS A 251 2.21 5.30 67.38
C LYS A 251 1.49 6.00 66.21
N GLY A 252 0.99 7.22 66.41
CA GLY A 252 0.39 8.05 65.34
C GLY A 252 1.38 9.02 64.66
N ARG A 253 2.66 9.02 65.07
CA ARG A 253 3.74 9.90 64.55
C ARG A 253 4.66 9.24 63.52
N GLN A 254 4.39 8.01 63.08
CA GLN A 254 5.11 7.47 61.93
C GLN A 254 4.43 7.95 60.65
N ASP A 255 4.78 9.17 60.25
CA ASP A 255 4.75 9.56 58.85
C ASP A 255 5.57 8.52 58.06
N PRO A 256 5.02 7.90 57.00
CA PRO A 256 5.84 7.12 56.10
C PRO A 256 6.67 8.12 55.26
N SER A 257 7.99 8.06 55.44
CA SER A 257 8.97 8.64 54.50
C SER A 257 8.86 8.00 53.12
#